data_AF-T1CHM4-F1
#
_entry.id   AF-T1CHM4-F1
#
_cell.length_a   1.000
_cell.length_b   1.000
_cell.length_c   1.000
_cell.angle_alpha   90.00
_cell.angle_beta   90.00
_cell.angle_gamma   90.00
#
_symmetry.space_group_name_H-M   'P 1'
#
loop_
_entity.id
_entity.type
_entity.pdbx_description
1 polymer ?
#
loop_
_entity_poly.entity_id
_entity_poly.type
_entity_poly.pdbx_seq_one_letter_code
_entity_poly.pdbx_strand_id
1 'polypeptide(L)'
;NITDVDDKINAAAQAAGVPIATITTRYADAWRADIARLGVTAPDIEPCATAHIVPIIAMCQRLIGSGHAYAAAGHVLFDVASFADYGKLAGRSVDELIAGARVEVAPYKRNPADFVLWKPSPPELPGWDSPWG
;
A
#
# COMPACT_ATOMS: atom_id res chain seq x y z
N ASN A 1 8.71 2.38 -9.08
CA ASN A 1 7.54 3.29 -8.96
C ASN A 1 7.87 4.37 -7.94
N ILE A 2 7.08 5.43 -7.89
CA ILE A 2 7.07 6.39 -6.78
C ILE A 2 5.84 6.08 -5.91
N THR A 3 6.06 5.85 -4.62
CA THR A 3 4.98 5.79 -3.64
C THR A 3 4.69 7.21 -3.18
N ASP A 4 3.75 7.88 -3.84
CA ASP A 4 3.40 9.28 -3.63
C ASP A 4 2.14 9.47 -2.75
N VAL A 5 1.73 8.42 -2.05
CA VAL A 5 0.74 8.45 -0.98
C VAL A 5 1.09 7.36 0.04
N ASP A 6 1.21 7.73 1.31
CA ASP A 6 1.56 6.85 2.43
C ASP A 6 1.28 7.59 3.76
N ASP A 7 1.18 6.86 4.88
CA ASP A 7 0.94 7.46 6.20
C ASP A 7 2.04 8.46 6.60
N LYS A 8 3.30 8.19 6.26
CA LYS A 8 4.41 9.12 6.53
C LYS A 8 4.30 10.39 5.68
N ILE A 9 3.85 10.25 4.44
CA ILE A 9 3.65 11.37 3.52
C ILE A 9 2.48 12.24 4.02
N ASN A 10 1.37 11.61 4.39
CA ASN A 10 0.19 12.27 4.96
C ASN A 10 0.56 13.06 6.22
N ALA A 11 1.28 12.44 7.16
CA ALA A 11 1.72 13.10 8.39
C ALA A 11 2.65 14.29 8.11
N ALA A 12 3.60 14.15 7.19
CA ALA A 12 4.51 15.23 6.80
C ALA A 12 3.77 16.39 6.11
N ALA A 13 2.83 16.07 5.21
CA ALA A 13 2.01 17.05 4.51
C ALA A 13 1.12 17.84 5.48
N GLN A 14 0.47 17.13 6.42
CA GLN A 14 -0.35 17.74 7.46
C GLN A 14 0.48 18.65 8.39
N ALA A 15 1.64 18.18 8.85
CA ALA A 15 2.54 18.97 9.68
C ALA A 15 3.06 20.24 8.99
N ALA A 16 3.24 20.18 7.66
CA ALA A 16 3.68 21.30 6.84
C ALA A 16 2.52 22.19 6.31
N GLY A 17 1.26 21.77 6.48
CA GLY A 17 0.10 22.50 5.96
C GLY A 17 0.05 22.58 4.43
N VAL A 18 0.57 21.56 3.74
CA VAL A 18 0.63 21.51 2.26
C VAL A 18 0.02 20.22 1.71
N PRO A 19 -0.38 20.17 0.42
CA PRO A 19 -0.81 18.93 -0.21
C PRO A 19 0.31 17.88 -0.26
N ILE A 20 -0.06 16.59 -0.27
CA ILE A 20 0.89 15.46 -0.37
C ILE A 20 1.78 15.56 -1.63
N ALA A 21 1.26 16.13 -2.72
CA ALA A 21 1.99 16.35 -3.97
C ALA A 21 3.21 17.27 -3.78
N THR A 22 3.13 18.25 -2.88
CA THR A 22 4.23 19.17 -2.58
C THR A 22 5.39 18.44 -1.92
N ILE A 23 5.09 17.53 -0.98
CA ILE A 23 6.09 16.72 -0.29
C ILE A 23 6.72 15.73 -1.27
N THR A 24 5.88 14.98 -2.00
CA THR A 24 6.33 13.89 -2.87
C THR A 24 7.08 14.37 -4.09
N THR A 25 6.65 15.46 -4.73
CA THR A 25 7.38 16.06 -5.87
C THR A 25 8.77 16.50 -5.45
N ARG A 26 8.89 17.21 -4.32
CA ARG A 26 10.19 17.66 -3.79
C ARG A 26 11.15 16.50 -3.58
N TYR A 27 10.69 15.42 -2.93
CA TYR A 27 11.56 14.27 -2.65
C TYR A 27 11.80 13.39 -3.88
N ALA A 28 10.85 13.30 -4.81
CA ALA A 28 11.06 12.62 -6.08
C ALA A 28 12.14 13.33 -6.91
N ASP A 29 12.11 14.66 -7.01
CA ASP A 29 13.11 15.42 -7.75
C ASP A 29 14.49 15.35 -7.10
N ALA A 30 14.57 15.43 -5.77
CA ALA A 30 15.81 15.24 -5.04
C ALA A 30 16.38 13.83 -5.25
N TRP A 31 15.54 12.80 -5.15
CA TRP A 31 15.93 11.42 -5.43
C TRP A 31 16.49 11.30 -6.84
N ARG A 32 15.75 11.73 -7.88
CA ARG A 32 16.20 11.68 -9.29
C ARG A 32 17.55 12.36 -9.48
N ALA A 33 17.76 13.54 -8.88
CA ALA A 33 19.03 14.24 -8.95
C ALA A 33 20.17 13.44 -8.29
N ASP A 34 19.92 12.84 -7.13
CA ASP A 34 20.91 12.04 -6.41
C ASP A 34 21.28 10.77 -7.18
N ILE A 35 20.31 10.03 -7.73
CA ILE A 35 20.62 8.78 -8.43
C ILE A 35 21.33 9.07 -9.77
N ALA A 36 20.99 10.17 -10.44
CA ALA A 36 21.71 10.63 -11.62
C ALA A 36 23.17 10.99 -11.30
N ARG A 37 23.43 11.62 -10.14
CA ARG A 37 24.80 11.91 -9.67
C ARG A 37 25.61 10.65 -9.38
N LEU A 38 24.95 9.56 -9.02
CA LEU A 38 25.56 8.24 -8.84
C LEU A 38 25.79 7.50 -10.19
N GLY A 39 25.40 8.10 -11.32
CA GLY A 39 25.56 7.51 -12.65
C GLY A 39 24.53 6.42 -12.96
N VAL A 40 23.43 6.34 -12.20
CA VAL A 40 22.36 5.37 -12.46
C VAL A 40 21.45 5.92 -13.56
N THR A 41 21.16 5.09 -14.55
CA THR A 41 20.25 5.43 -15.64
C THR A 41 18.81 5.54 -15.12
N ALA A 42 18.09 6.56 -15.59
CA ALA A 42 16.67 6.70 -15.29
C ALA A 42 15.87 5.48 -15.81
N PRO A 43 14.81 5.06 -15.11
CA PRO A 43 13.93 4.00 -15.60
C PRO A 43 13.16 4.48 -16.85
N ASP A 44 12.78 3.55 -17.73
CA ASP A 44 11.94 3.85 -18.89
C ASP A 44 10.54 4.35 -18.47
N ILE A 45 10.04 3.84 -17.34
CA ILE A 45 8.73 4.18 -16.78
C ILE A 45 8.85 4.32 -15.26
N GLU A 46 8.35 5.44 -14.74
CA GLU A 46 8.32 5.73 -13.31
C GLU A 46 6.88 6.05 -12.86
N PRO A 47 6.05 5.02 -12.61
CA PRO A 47 4.65 5.25 -12.27
C PRO A 47 4.51 5.77 -10.84
N CYS A 48 3.67 6.80 -10.65
CA CYS A 48 3.18 7.25 -9.36
C CYS A 48 1.98 6.39 -8.92
N ALA A 49 1.88 6.05 -7.64
CA ALA A 49 0.77 5.27 -7.10
C ALA A 49 -0.58 5.99 -7.26
N THR A 50 -0.62 7.30 -7.01
CA THR A 50 -1.85 8.11 -7.17
C THR A 50 -2.38 8.14 -8.60
N ALA A 51 -1.54 7.90 -9.60
CA ALA A 51 -1.94 7.80 -11.01
C ALA A 51 -2.52 6.42 -11.39
N HIS A 52 -2.44 5.43 -10.49
CA HIS A 52 -2.81 4.03 -10.77
C HIS A 52 -3.91 3.49 -9.83
N ILE A 53 -4.70 4.38 -9.23
CA ILE A 53 -5.79 4.00 -8.32
C ILE A 53 -6.83 3.10 -8.99
N VAL A 54 -7.24 3.39 -10.22
CA VAL A 54 -8.21 2.55 -10.95
C VAL A 54 -7.68 1.11 -11.15
N PRO A 55 -6.45 0.89 -11.65
CA PRO A 55 -5.83 -0.44 -11.67
C PRO A 55 -5.76 -1.14 -10.31
N ILE A 56 -5.45 -0.40 -9.23
CA ILE A 56 -5.38 -0.94 -7.86
C ILE A 56 -6.76 -1.44 -7.42
N ILE A 57 -7.81 -0.65 -7.59
CA ILE A 57 -9.20 -1.04 -7.29
C ILE A 57 -9.59 -2.28 -8.10
N ALA A 58 -9.28 -2.30 -9.40
CA ALA A 58 -9.58 -3.45 -10.25
C ALA A 58 -8.83 -4.72 -9.79
N MET A 59 -7.61 -4.60 -9.28
CA MET A 59 -6.88 -5.73 -8.71
C MET A 59 -7.54 -6.25 -7.43
N CYS A 60 -7.95 -5.36 -6.53
CA CYS A 60 -8.71 -5.73 -5.33
C CYS A 60 -10.01 -6.47 -5.69
N GLN A 61 -10.77 -5.98 -6.68
CA GLN A 61 -11.99 -6.64 -7.15
C GLN A 61 -11.71 -8.05 -7.70
N ARG A 62 -10.65 -8.22 -8.49
CA ARG A 62 -10.25 -9.56 -9.00
C ARG A 62 -9.88 -10.51 -7.87
N LEU A 63 -9.11 -10.06 -6.89
CA LEU A 63 -8.71 -10.87 -5.74
C LEU A 63 -9.91 -11.27 -4.88
N ILE A 64 -10.87 -10.38 -4.69
CA ILE A 64 -12.13 -10.73 -4.02
C ILE A 64 -12.90 -11.76 -4.85
N GLY A 65 -13.05 -11.53 -6.16
CA GLY A 65 -13.75 -12.44 -7.07
C GLY A 65 -13.14 -13.84 -7.13
N SER A 66 -11.83 -13.97 -6.92
CA SER A 66 -11.12 -15.24 -6.87
C SER A 66 -11.02 -15.85 -5.46
N GLY A 67 -11.60 -15.24 -4.43
CA GLY A 67 -11.57 -15.75 -3.06
C GLY A 67 -10.23 -15.55 -2.33
N HIS A 68 -9.36 -14.66 -2.81
CA HIS A 68 -8.06 -14.34 -2.19
C HIS A 68 -8.07 -13.04 -1.38
N ALA A 69 -9.19 -12.32 -1.38
CA ALA A 69 -9.37 -11.12 -0.59
C ALA A 69 -10.81 -11.01 -0.10
N TYR A 70 -11.02 -10.20 0.93
CA TYR A 70 -12.34 -9.93 1.49
C TYR A 70 -12.44 -8.47 1.93
N ALA A 71 -13.67 -7.95 1.90
CA ALA A 71 -13.98 -6.63 2.45
C ALA A 71 -14.42 -6.76 3.91
N ALA A 72 -13.93 -5.87 4.78
CA ALA A 72 -14.33 -5.79 6.18
C ALA A 72 -14.14 -4.36 6.71
N ALA A 73 -15.18 -3.78 7.32
CA ALA A 73 -15.14 -2.44 7.92
C ALA A 73 -14.53 -1.36 6.99
N GLY A 74 -14.95 -1.32 5.72
CA GLY A 74 -14.45 -0.37 4.71
C GLY A 74 -13.04 -0.68 4.18
N HIS A 75 -12.37 -1.72 4.68
CA HIS A 75 -11.08 -2.19 4.17
C HIS A 75 -11.28 -3.31 3.15
N VAL A 76 -10.28 -3.50 2.30
CA VAL A 76 -10.05 -4.76 1.58
C VAL A 76 -8.79 -5.38 2.10
N LEU A 77 -8.84 -6.65 2.47
CA LEU A 77 -7.72 -7.42 2.99
C LEU A 77 -7.41 -8.60 2.08
N PHE A 78 -6.14 -8.92 1.93
CA PHE A 78 -5.71 -10.19 1.37
C PHE A 78 -5.82 -11.28 2.43
N ASP A 79 -6.46 -12.40 2.09
CA ASP A 79 -6.56 -13.58 2.93
C ASP A 79 -5.31 -14.44 2.74
N VAL A 80 -4.36 -14.37 3.67
CA VAL A 80 -3.10 -15.11 3.55
C VAL A 80 -3.32 -16.61 3.54
N ALA A 81 -4.31 -17.12 4.29
CA ALA A 81 -4.60 -18.55 4.34
C ALA A 81 -5.16 -19.09 3.02
N SER A 82 -5.76 -18.23 2.20
CA SER A 82 -6.25 -18.60 0.86
C SER A 82 -5.13 -18.91 -0.15
N PHE A 83 -3.88 -18.55 0.13
CA PHE A 83 -2.75 -18.71 -0.79
C PHE A 83 -1.67 -19.64 -0.23
N ALA A 84 -1.73 -20.91 -0.63
CA ALA A 84 -0.87 -21.97 -0.08
C ALA A 84 0.65 -21.71 -0.23
N ASP A 85 1.06 -20.97 -1.27
CA ASP A 85 2.47 -20.66 -1.54
C ASP A 85 2.97 -19.41 -0.79
N TYR A 86 2.17 -18.83 0.12
CA TYR A 86 2.57 -17.65 0.87
C TYR A 86 3.81 -17.93 1.74
N GLY A 87 4.79 -17.02 1.69
CA GLY A 87 6.06 -17.15 2.41
C GLY A 87 7.18 -17.85 1.61
N LYS A 88 6.88 -18.47 0.48
CA LYS A 88 7.86 -19.15 -0.39
C LYS A 88 9.04 -18.27 -0.83
N LEU A 89 8.80 -16.99 -1.12
CA LEU A 89 9.85 -16.04 -1.49
C LEU A 89 10.82 -15.76 -0.32
N ALA A 90 10.30 -15.68 0.90
CA ALA A 90 11.08 -15.42 2.10
C ALA A 90 11.69 -16.71 2.69
N GLY A 91 11.28 -17.89 2.20
CA GLY A 91 11.63 -19.18 2.77
C GLY A 91 11.10 -19.38 4.19
N ARG A 92 9.95 -18.78 4.53
CA ARG A 92 9.34 -18.82 5.86
C ARG A 92 7.91 -19.31 5.82
N SER A 93 7.47 -19.99 6.87
CA SER A 93 6.06 -20.34 7.04
C SER A 93 5.23 -19.13 7.51
N VAL A 94 3.91 -19.20 7.35
CA VAL A 94 3.00 -18.16 7.86
C VAL A 94 3.11 -18.03 9.38
N ASP A 95 3.25 -19.15 10.10
CA ASP A 95 3.39 -19.17 11.55
C ASP A 95 4.66 -18.45 12.02
N GLU A 96 5.78 -18.64 11.31
CA GLU A 96 7.04 -17.93 11.59
C GLU A 96 6.91 -16.42 11.36
N LEU A 97 6.14 -16.01 10.36
CA LEU A 97 5.86 -14.59 10.09
C LEU A 97 4.98 -13.98 11.18
N ILE A 98 3.96 -14.70 11.67
CA ILE A 98 3.09 -14.26 12.77
C ILE A 98 3.86 -14.18 14.08
N ALA A 99 4.68 -15.18 14.42
CA ALA A 99 5.43 -15.24 15.67
C ALA A 99 6.44 -14.08 15.82
N GLY A 100 6.97 -13.58 14.71
CA GLY A 100 7.83 -12.39 14.69
C GLY A 100 7.07 -11.06 14.77
N ALA A 101 5.77 -11.06 14.46
CA ALA A 101 4.93 -9.88 14.45
C ALA A 101 4.36 -9.60 15.85
N ARG A 102 4.93 -8.62 16.56
CA ARG A 102 4.37 -8.08 17.82
C ARG A 102 3.14 -7.21 17.54
N VAL A 103 2.06 -7.77 17.00
CA VAL A 103 0.92 -6.99 16.51
C VAL A 103 -0.38 -7.43 17.14
N GLU A 104 -1.07 -6.47 17.74
CA GLU A 104 -2.46 -6.59 18.16
C GLU A 104 -3.33 -6.74 16.91
N VAL A 105 -4.08 -7.84 16.82
CA VAL A 105 -4.87 -8.16 15.62
C VAL A 105 -5.97 -7.12 15.47
N ALA A 106 -5.90 -6.31 14.42
CA ALA A 106 -6.96 -5.36 14.13
C ALA A 106 -8.30 -6.12 13.99
N PRO A 107 -9.40 -5.65 14.59
CA PRO A 107 -10.64 -6.43 14.76
C PRO A 107 -11.33 -6.78 13.44
N TYR A 108 -10.96 -6.12 12.34
CA TYR A 108 -11.47 -6.39 11.00
C TYR A 108 -10.71 -7.51 10.26
N LYS A 109 -9.63 -8.05 10.83
CA LYS A 109 -8.88 -9.16 10.26
C LYS A 109 -9.45 -10.51 10.70
N ARG A 110 -9.64 -11.43 9.75
CA ARG A 110 -9.96 -12.85 10.01
C ARG A 110 -8.73 -13.59 10.52
N ASN A 111 -7.56 -13.30 9.96
CA ASN A 111 -6.28 -13.88 10.35
C ASN A 111 -5.26 -12.76 10.67
N PRO A 112 -4.47 -12.87 11.75
CA PRO A 112 -3.39 -11.94 12.07
C PRO A 112 -2.44 -11.62 10.90
N ALA A 113 -2.17 -12.59 10.04
CA ALA A 113 -1.29 -12.46 8.88
C ALA A 113 -1.90 -11.66 7.72
N ASP A 114 -3.23 -11.50 7.68
CA ASP A 114 -3.90 -10.78 6.60
C ASP A 114 -3.42 -9.34 6.54
N PHE A 115 -3.26 -8.80 5.34
CA PHE A 115 -2.77 -7.45 5.13
C PHE A 115 -3.71 -6.64 4.26
N VAL A 116 -3.66 -5.33 4.45
CA VAL A 116 -4.56 -4.38 3.79
C VAL A 116 -4.14 -4.19 2.33
N LEU A 117 -5.11 -4.32 1.43
CA LEU A 117 -5.01 -3.96 0.02
C LEU A 117 -5.64 -2.60 -0.25
N TRP A 118 -6.72 -2.26 0.47
CA TRP A 118 -7.41 -0.97 0.41
C TRP A 118 -7.84 -0.55 1.82
N LYS A 119 -7.63 0.72 2.18
CA LYS A 119 -8.04 1.27 3.47
C LYS A 119 -9.00 2.44 3.29
N PRO A 120 -9.99 2.61 4.18
CA PRO A 120 -10.82 3.79 4.19
C PRO A 120 -9.97 5.02 4.51
N SER A 121 -10.28 6.16 3.87
CA SER A 121 -9.64 7.44 4.16
C SER A 121 -10.63 8.39 4.83
N PRO A 122 -10.28 9.00 5.97
CA PRO A 122 -11.08 10.06 6.56
C PRO A 122 -10.95 11.37 5.74
N PRO A 123 -11.86 12.35 5.92
CA PRO A 123 -11.91 13.57 5.10
C PRO A 123 -10.65 14.45 5.14
N GLU A 124 -9.88 14.36 6.22
CA GLU A 124 -8.62 15.08 6.39
C GLU A 124 -7.44 14.46 5.63
N LEU A 125 -7.59 13.22 5.15
CA LEU A 125 -6.57 12.52 4.38
C LEU A 125 -6.99 12.34 2.91
N PRO A 126 -6.02 12.26 1.98
CA PRO A 126 -6.33 11.96 0.58
C PRO A 126 -7.07 10.62 0.43
N GLY A 127 -8.22 10.65 -0.24
CA GLY A 127 -9.05 9.49 -0.54
C GLY A 127 -9.49 9.47 -2.00
N TRP A 128 -9.97 8.31 -2.44
CA TRP A 128 -10.50 8.09 -3.79
C TRP A 128 -11.75 7.23 -3.71
N ASP A 129 -12.71 7.51 -4.59
CA ASP A 129 -13.95 6.74 -4.66
C ASP A 129 -13.66 5.27 -4.98
N SER A 130 -14.26 4.37 -4.20
CA SER A 130 -14.14 2.94 -4.39
C SER A 130 -15.45 2.21 -4.08
N PRO A 131 -15.60 0.94 -4.51
CA PRO A 131 -16.75 0.11 -4.12
C PRO A 131 -16.88 -0.15 -2.61
N TRP A 132 -15.86 0.19 -1.82
CA TRP A 132 -15.79 -0.07 -0.38
C TRP A 132 -15.85 1.21 0.48
N GLY A 133 -16.15 2.35 -0.14
CA GLY A 133 -15.99 3.68 0.45
C GLY A 133 -14.94 4.49 -0.29
#